data_AF-A0ABD3PUQ6-F1
#
_entry.id   AF-A0ABD3PUQ6-F1
#
_cell.length_a   1.000
_cell.length_b   1.000
_cell.length_c   1.000
_cell.angle_alpha   90.00
_cell.angle_beta   90.00
_cell.angle_gamma   90.00
#
_symmetry.space_group_name_H-M   'P 1'
#
loop_
_entity.id
_entity.type
_entity.pdbx_description
1 polymer ?
#
loop_
_entity_poly.entity_id
_entity_poly.type
_entity_poly.pdbx_seq_one_letter_code
_entity_poly.pdbx_strand_id
1 'polypeptide(L)'
;MRSNPTTVGTNTECSSESLSSDRSNRRKSKDTALHYLTKVVTFSEYSELRLYNNDKFDQEKKSYTSADIKFFRAKTALEASRIRRLISKYPLKTGRAVDHAIDLGLIQHEELIGIEHLVSKKAAANLVCERRTHIASVLRAQEIMREEYCNGMDVVLLAKVSILSSSRSAERARIRAVWSLDDGKLAHASCRARFKTCSNPEILPARAA
;
A
#
# COMPACT_ATOMS: atom_id res chain seq x y z
N MET A 1 17.97 -48.84 35.30
CA MET A 1 18.37 -49.08 33.90
C MET A 1 18.13 -47.80 33.11
N ARG A 2 19.20 -47.12 32.67
CA ARG A 2 19.12 -45.88 31.89
C ARG A 2 19.54 -46.19 30.46
N SER A 3 18.61 -46.07 29.52
CA SER A 3 18.87 -46.22 28.08
C SER A 3 19.14 -44.84 27.49
N ASN A 4 20.32 -44.67 26.89
CA ASN A 4 20.68 -43.47 26.14
C ASN A 4 20.11 -43.53 24.72
N PRO A 5 19.57 -42.43 24.16
CA PRO A 5 19.12 -42.40 22.78
C PRO A 5 20.27 -42.16 21.80
N THR A 6 20.38 -43.07 20.84
CA THR A 6 21.30 -43.05 19.69
C THR A 6 20.92 -41.93 18.72
N THR A 7 21.85 -41.02 18.43
CA THR A 7 21.68 -39.96 17.43
C THR A 7 22.11 -40.48 16.06
N VAL A 8 21.16 -40.64 15.15
CA VAL A 8 21.40 -40.98 13.74
C VAL A 8 21.54 -39.68 12.96
N GLY A 9 22.76 -39.38 12.52
CA GLY A 9 23.06 -38.24 11.65
C GLY A 9 22.88 -38.62 10.18
N THR A 10 21.94 -37.97 9.50
CA THR A 10 21.82 -38.03 8.03
C THR A 10 22.42 -36.77 7.41
N ASN A 11 23.60 -36.93 6.83
CA ASN A 11 24.25 -35.91 6.02
C ASN A 11 23.43 -35.70 4.74
N THR A 12 22.80 -34.53 4.60
CA THR A 12 22.14 -34.13 3.35
C THR A 12 23.08 -33.17 2.64
N GLU A 13 23.77 -33.69 1.64
CA GLU A 13 24.62 -32.92 0.73
C GLU A 13 23.76 -31.94 -0.07
N CYS A 14 23.91 -30.66 0.24
CA CYS A 14 23.27 -29.56 -0.48
C CYS A 14 24.13 -29.23 -1.71
N SER A 15 23.74 -29.77 -2.86
CA SER A 15 24.33 -29.42 -4.15
C SER A 15 23.98 -27.97 -4.48
N SER A 16 25.00 -27.12 -4.56
CA SER A 16 24.89 -25.71 -4.89
C SER A 16 24.96 -25.55 -6.41
N GLU A 17 23.80 -25.35 -7.04
CA GLU A 17 23.71 -24.90 -8.43
C GLU A 17 24.15 -23.44 -8.51
N SER A 18 25.25 -23.22 -9.23
CA SER A 18 25.85 -21.91 -9.50
C SER A 18 25.08 -21.21 -10.62
N LEU A 19 24.15 -20.32 -10.25
CA LEU A 19 23.54 -19.38 -11.19
C LEU A 19 24.55 -18.29 -11.54
N SER A 20 25.21 -18.45 -12.68
CA SER A 20 26.06 -17.46 -13.33
C SER A 20 25.23 -16.22 -13.72
N SER A 21 25.27 -15.19 -12.88
CA SER A 21 24.73 -13.87 -13.21
C SER A 21 25.70 -13.17 -14.15
N ASP A 22 25.41 -13.27 -15.45
CA ASP A 22 26.10 -12.59 -16.54
C ASP A 22 25.96 -11.06 -16.40
N ARG A 23 26.86 -10.46 -15.64
CA ARG A 23 27.01 -9.00 -15.53
C ARG A 23 27.76 -8.49 -16.75
N SER A 24 27.03 -8.14 -17.81
CA SER A 24 27.62 -7.46 -18.96
C SER A 24 28.16 -6.08 -18.52
N ASN A 25 29.49 -5.92 -18.63
CA ASN A 25 30.23 -4.71 -18.38
C ASN A 25 29.95 -3.68 -19.48
N ARG A 26 29.02 -2.74 -19.23
CA ARG A 26 28.80 -1.60 -20.12
C ARG A 26 29.80 -0.49 -19.80
N ARG A 27 30.83 -0.39 -20.64
CA ARG A 27 31.87 0.64 -20.65
C ARG A 27 31.23 2.03 -20.64
N LYS A 28 31.63 2.87 -19.67
CA LYS A 28 31.31 4.29 -19.58
C LYS A 28 32.12 5.07 -20.62
N SER A 29 31.50 5.48 -21.72
CA SER A 29 31.95 6.67 -22.45
C SER A 29 31.41 7.91 -21.73
N LYS A 30 32.32 8.79 -21.34
CA LYS A 30 32.02 10.13 -20.81
C LYS A 30 31.91 11.06 -22.00
N ASP A 31 30.69 11.30 -22.48
CA ASP A 31 30.42 12.49 -23.28
C ASP A 31 29.32 13.29 -22.59
N THR A 32 29.74 14.44 -22.08
CA THR A 32 28.94 15.48 -21.45
C THR A 32 28.15 16.21 -22.53
N ALA A 33 26.90 15.81 -22.72
CA ALA A 33 25.88 16.62 -23.37
C ALA A 33 24.66 16.65 -22.45
N LEU A 34 24.18 17.86 -22.15
CA LEU A 34 23.00 18.14 -21.33
C LEU A 34 21.74 17.54 -21.97
N HIS A 35 21.56 16.24 -21.80
CA HIS A 35 20.37 15.51 -22.20
C HIS A 35 19.39 15.60 -21.04
N TYR A 36 18.31 16.37 -21.21
CA TYR A 36 17.14 16.23 -20.35
C TYR A 36 16.68 14.78 -20.50
N LEU A 37 17.05 13.93 -19.54
CA LEU A 37 16.61 12.55 -19.43
C LEU A 37 15.13 12.58 -19.05
N THR A 38 14.27 12.81 -20.03
CA THR A 38 12.89 12.37 -19.98
C THR A 38 12.94 10.88 -19.68
N LYS A 39 12.53 10.51 -18.46
CA LYS A 39 12.43 9.12 -18.06
C LYS A 39 11.37 8.48 -18.94
N VAL A 40 11.80 7.84 -20.01
CA VAL A 40 10.91 7.08 -20.88
C VAL A 40 10.45 5.88 -20.08
N VAL A 41 9.19 5.91 -19.65
CA VAL A 41 8.54 4.77 -18.98
C VAL A 41 8.15 3.78 -20.07
N THR A 42 8.99 2.78 -20.29
CA THR A 42 8.64 1.62 -21.11
C THR A 42 7.88 0.62 -20.24
N PHE A 43 6.61 0.41 -20.56
CA PHE A 43 5.84 -0.68 -19.99
C PHE A 43 6.26 -1.99 -20.64
N SER A 44 6.34 -3.06 -19.85
CA SER A 44 6.51 -4.39 -20.41
C SER A 44 5.23 -4.77 -21.15
N GLU A 45 5.37 -5.31 -22.35
CA GLU A 45 4.24 -5.77 -23.17
C GLU A 45 3.48 -6.93 -22.51
N TYR A 46 4.18 -7.68 -21.66
CA TYR A 46 3.63 -8.80 -20.90
C TYR A 46 3.91 -8.63 -19.41
N SER A 47 2.98 -9.09 -18.58
CA SER A 47 3.19 -9.29 -17.15
C SER A 47 3.22 -10.78 -16.87
N GLU A 48 4.28 -11.24 -16.19
CA GLU A 48 4.38 -12.63 -15.76
C GLU A 48 3.80 -12.75 -14.35
N LEU A 49 2.64 -13.41 -14.23
CA LEU A 49 2.08 -13.79 -12.93
C LEU A 49 2.66 -15.14 -12.53
N ARG A 50 3.61 -15.15 -11.58
CA ARG A 50 4.08 -16.40 -10.97
C ARG A 50 3.12 -16.84 -9.87
N LEU A 51 2.32 -17.85 -10.17
CA LEU A 51 1.52 -18.57 -9.19
C LEU A 51 2.39 -19.69 -8.62
N TYR A 52 2.79 -19.55 -7.36
CA TYR A 52 3.40 -20.66 -6.64
C TYR A 52 2.30 -21.68 -6.34
N ASN A 53 2.44 -22.89 -6.87
CA ASN A 53 1.55 -23.98 -6.50
C ASN A 53 1.68 -24.22 -4.99
N ASN A 54 0.52 -24.36 -4.33
CA ASN A 54 0.45 -24.79 -2.94
C ASN A 54 0.79 -26.29 -2.87
N ASP A 55 2.06 -26.63 -3.12
CA ASP A 55 2.54 -27.98 -2.95
C ASP A 55 2.46 -28.35 -1.47
N LYS A 56 1.75 -29.44 -1.14
CA LYS A 56 1.63 -29.95 0.24
C LYS A 56 3.00 -30.19 0.86
N PHE A 57 3.97 -30.64 0.07
CA PHE A 57 5.36 -30.84 0.49
C PHE A 57 6.04 -29.54 0.92
N ASP A 58 5.75 -28.45 0.23
CA ASP A 58 6.26 -27.13 0.57
C ASP A 58 5.55 -26.54 1.79
N GLN A 59 4.26 -26.84 2.00
CA GLN A 59 3.55 -26.49 3.24
C GLN A 59 4.14 -27.21 4.46
N GLU A 60 4.50 -28.48 4.32
CA GLU A 60 5.14 -29.25 5.40
C GLU A 60 6.55 -28.73 5.72
N LYS A 61 7.30 -28.23 4.71
CA LYS A 61 8.66 -27.70 4.89
C LYS A 61 8.74 -26.21 5.25
N LYS A 62 7.73 -25.40 4.92
CA LYS A 62 7.72 -23.92 5.15
C LYS A 62 7.09 -23.48 6.47
N SER A 63 6.61 -24.39 7.28
CA SER A 63 5.78 -24.02 8.41
C SER A 63 6.60 -23.88 9.67
N TYR A 64 7.12 -22.67 9.93
CA TYR A 64 7.33 -22.26 11.32
C TYR A 64 6.10 -22.69 12.11
N THR A 65 6.29 -23.52 13.12
CA THR A 65 5.16 -24.00 13.92
C THR A 65 4.49 -22.81 14.60
N SER A 66 3.24 -22.97 15.02
CA SER A 66 2.58 -21.93 15.82
C SER A 66 3.38 -21.58 17.09
N ALA A 67 4.10 -22.56 17.65
CA ALA A 67 5.04 -22.38 18.74
C ALA A 67 6.25 -21.52 18.32
N ASP A 68 6.88 -21.81 17.18
CA ASP A 68 8.01 -21.02 16.66
C ASP A 68 7.61 -19.58 16.38
N ILE A 69 6.43 -19.37 15.80
CA ILE A 69 5.89 -18.03 15.54
C ILE A 69 5.69 -17.28 16.86
N LYS A 70 5.15 -17.94 17.88
CA LYS A 70 4.94 -17.33 19.21
C LYS A 70 6.28 -17.01 19.87
N PHE A 71 7.24 -17.91 19.80
CA PHE A 71 8.59 -17.72 20.31
C PHE A 71 9.28 -16.55 19.61
N PHE A 72 9.24 -16.51 18.27
CA PHE A 72 9.79 -15.43 17.47
C PHE A 72 9.19 -14.08 17.88
N ARG A 73 7.86 -13.99 17.99
CA ARG A 73 7.18 -12.74 18.42
C ARG A 73 7.65 -12.28 19.79
N ALA A 74 7.77 -13.20 20.75
CA ALA A 74 8.22 -12.88 22.10
C ALA A 74 9.67 -12.38 22.09
N LYS A 75 10.55 -13.07 21.35
CA LYS A 75 11.96 -12.71 21.19
C LYS A 75 12.12 -11.34 20.53
N THR A 76 11.45 -11.11 19.40
CA THR A 76 11.46 -9.81 18.70
C THR A 76 10.93 -8.67 19.57
N ALA A 77 9.91 -8.90 20.40
CA ALA A 77 9.41 -7.87 21.31
C ALA A 77 10.43 -7.48 22.39
N LEU A 78 11.19 -8.45 22.90
CA LEU A 78 12.30 -8.21 23.83
C LEU A 78 13.44 -7.44 23.13
N GLU A 79 13.81 -7.84 21.91
CA GLU A 79 14.81 -7.17 21.09
C GLU A 79 14.42 -5.72 20.79
N ALA A 80 13.16 -5.47 20.39
CA ALA A 80 12.64 -4.12 20.19
C ALA A 80 12.78 -3.25 21.45
N SER A 81 12.51 -3.83 22.63
CA SER A 81 12.65 -3.14 23.91
C SER A 81 14.11 -2.89 24.29
N ARG A 82 15.01 -3.82 23.94
CA ARG A 82 16.46 -3.67 24.10
C ARG A 82 16.98 -2.55 23.20
N ILE A 83 16.65 -2.59 21.91
CA ILE A 83 17.05 -1.61 20.90
C ILE A 83 16.53 -0.22 21.25
N ARG A 84 15.25 -0.11 21.66
CA ARG A 84 14.69 1.15 22.14
C ARG A 84 15.50 1.74 23.29
N ARG A 85 15.81 0.93 24.31
CA ARG A 85 16.63 1.39 25.45
C ARG A 85 18.04 1.77 25.05
N LEU A 86 18.63 1.04 24.09
CA LEU A 86 19.93 1.36 23.54
C LEU A 86 19.89 2.74 22.88
N ILE A 87 19.00 2.94 21.91
CA ILE A 87 18.84 4.19 21.16
C ILE A 87 18.54 5.36 22.11
N SER A 88 17.68 5.18 23.12
CA SER A 88 17.33 6.24 24.09
C SER A 88 18.50 6.74 24.92
N LYS A 89 19.58 5.96 25.07
CA LYS A 89 20.79 6.36 25.79
C LYS A 89 21.80 7.10 24.90
N TYR A 90 21.64 7.06 23.57
CA TYR A 90 22.55 7.73 22.66
C TYR A 90 22.17 9.21 22.51
N PRO A 91 23.13 10.15 22.72
CA PRO A 91 22.89 11.59 22.56
C PRO A 91 22.90 12.05 21.09
N LEU A 92 22.53 11.17 20.15
CA LEU A 92 22.52 11.44 18.72
C LEU A 92 21.10 11.78 18.24
N LYS A 93 21.00 12.56 17.15
CA LYS A 93 19.71 12.77 16.46
C LYS A 93 19.13 11.41 16.06
N THR A 94 17.84 11.22 16.33
CA THR A 94 17.14 9.92 16.38
C THR A 94 17.37 9.01 15.16
N GLY A 95 17.51 9.59 13.96
CA GLY A 95 17.77 8.82 12.73
C GLY A 95 19.18 8.24 12.64
N ARG A 96 20.22 8.99 13.04
CA ARG A 96 21.63 8.55 12.93
C ARG A 96 22.05 7.60 14.04
N ALA A 97 21.30 7.57 15.14
CA ALA A 97 21.59 6.69 16.27
C ALA A 97 21.46 5.20 15.91
N VAL A 98 20.53 4.87 15.01
CA VAL A 98 20.31 3.49 14.56
C VAL A 98 21.45 3.05 13.64
N ASP A 99 21.75 3.84 12.60
CA ASP A 99 22.83 3.56 11.66
C ASP A 99 24.16 3.35 12.40
N HIS A 100 24.49 4.25 13.34
CA HIS A 100 25.70 4.14 14.14
C HIS A 100 25.71 2.90 15.06
N ALA A 101 24.55 2.47 15.58
CA ALA A 101 24.47 1.25 16.38
C ALA A 101 24.63 -0.03 15.54
N ILE A 102 24.23 0.01 14.26
CA ILE A 102 24.48 -1.07 13.29
C ILE A 102 25.97 -1.11 12.93
N ASP A 103 26.58 0.04 12.64
CA ASP A 103 28.01 0.13 12.30
C ASP A 103 28.91 -0.41 13.43
N LEU A 104 28.50 -0.22 14.68
CA LEU A 104 29.17 -0.77 15.86
C LEU A 104 28.84 -2.25 16.13
N GLY A 105 27.96 -2.88 15.36
CA GLY A 105 27.53 -4.27 15.55
C GLY A 105 26.67 -4.49 16.81
N LEU A 106 26.10 -3.44 17.39
CA LEU A 106 25.23 -3.53 18.59
C LEU A 106 23.80 -3.97 18.25
N ILE A 107 23.41 -3.77 16.99
CA ILE A 107 22.15 -4.18 16.39
C ILE A 107 22.48 -5.00 15.16
N GLN A 108 21.96 -6.22 15.09
CA GLN A 108 22.08 -7.07 13.91
C GLN A 108 20.95 -6.78 12.92
N HIS A 109 21.20 -7.03 11.64
CA HIS A 109 20.21 -6.77 10.59
C HIS A 109 18.96 -7.65 10.75
N GLU A 110 19.14 -8.87 11.23
CA GLU A 110 18.10 -9.86 11.49
C GLU A 110 17.11 -9.38 12.56
N GLU A 111 17.61 -8.67 13.59
CA GLU A 111 16.77 -8.08 14.65
C GLU A 111 15.84 -7.00 14.07
N LEU A 112 16.36 -6.18 13.14
CA LEU A 112 15.58 -5.13 12.47
C LEU A 112 14.50 -5.73 11.58
N ILE A 113 14.83 -6.76 10.80
CA ILE A 113 13.86 -7.50 9.96
C ILE A 113 12.75 -8.08 10.84
N GLY A 114 13.09 -8.65 12.00
CA GLY A 114 12.11 -9.18 12.94
C GLY A 114 11.13 -8.11 13.43
N ILE A 115 11.65 -6.94 13.81
CA ILE A 115 10.83 -5.81 14.26
C ILE A 115 9.92 -5.30 13.14
N GLU A 116 10.45 -5.17 11.92
CA GLU A 116 9.67 -4.78 10.74
C GLU A 116 8.50 -5.74 10.51
N HIS A 117 8.74 -7.05 10.58
CA HIS A 117 7.67 -8.04 10.47
C HIS A 117 6.60 -7.90 11.55
N LEU A 118 7.00 -7.56 12.79
CA LEU A 118 6.06 -7.36 13.90
C LEU A 118 5.20 -6.11 13.67
N VAL A 119 5.80 -5.03 13.19
CA VAL A 119 5.11 -3.75 12.89
C VAL A 119 4.17 -3.93 11.71
N SER A 120 4.63 -4.53 10.61
CA SER A 120 3.83 -4.75 9.40
C SER A 120 2.60 -5.61 9.65
N LYS A 121 2.71 -6.67 10.47
CA LYS A 121 1.56 -7.49 10.86
C LYS A 121 0.52 -6.72 11.68
N LYS A 122 0.97 -5.87 12.61
CA LYS A 122 0.07 -4.99 13.38
C LYS A 122 -0.59 -3.94 12.48
N ALA A 123 0.16 -3.32 11.59
CA ALA A 123 -0.36 -2.33 10.65
C ALA A 123 -1.43 -2.95 9.73
N ALA A 124 -1.19 -4.14 9.19
CA ALA A 124 -2.18 -4.86 8.39
C ALA A 124 -3.45 -5.18 9.19
N ALA A 125 -3.31 -5.66 10.43
CA ALA A 125 -4.46 -5.93 11.30
C ALA A 125 -5.25 -4.65 11.63
N ASN A 126 -4.56 -3.54 11.89
CA ASN A 126 -5.17 -2.25 12.16
C ASN A 126 -5.93 -1.72 10.93
N LEU A 127 -5.35 -1.81 9.73
CA LEU A 127 -6.02 -1.42 8.48
C LEU A 127 -7.30 -2.24 8.23
N VAL A 128 -7.28 -3.53 8.54
CA VAL A 128 -8.49 -4.37 8.43
C VAL A 128 -9.55 -3.93 9.45
N CYS A 129 -9.14 -3.60 10.67
CA CYS A 129 -10.02 -3.07 11.71
C CYS A 129 -10.65 -1.74 11.28
N GLU A 130 -9.83 -0.79 10.81
CA GLU A 130 -10.27 0.52 10.31
C GLU A 130 -11.24 0.40 9.12
N ARG A 131 -10.99 -0.54 8.20
CA ARG A 131 -11.93 -0.81 7.11
C ARG A 131 -13.27 -1.32 7.62
N ARG A 132 -13.27 -2.23 8.61
CA ARG A 132 -14.50 -2.75 9.20
C ARG A 132 -15.29 -1.67 9.94
N THR A 133 -14.62 -0.83 10.72
CA THR A 133 -15.27 0.28 11.43
C THR A 133 -15.82 1.30 10.43
N HIS A 134 -15.08 1.63 9.38
CA HIS A 134 -15.55 2.50 8.31
C HIS A 134 -16.80 1.93 7.61
N ILE A 135 -16.77 0.65 7.22
CA ILE A 135 -17.93 -0.01 6.59
C ILE A 135 -19.14 0.01 7.53
N ALA A 136 -18.96 -0.31 8.81
CA ALA A 136 -20.05 -0.27 9.79
C ALA A 136 -20.65 1.15 9.92
N SER A 137 -19.82 2.18 9.95
CA SER A 137 -20.27 3.58 9.98
C SER A 137 -21.03 3.97 8.71
N VAL A 138 -20.56 3.56 7.54
CA VAL A 138 -21.23 3.81 6.26
C VAL A 138 -22.59 3.11 6.21
N LEU A 139 -22.65 1.84 6.61
CA LEU A 139 -23.91 1.09 6.64
C LEU A 139 -24.91 1.69 7.62
N ARG A 140 -24.46 2.12 8.80
CA ARG A 140 -25.32 2.82 9.76
C ARG A 140 -25.85 4.14 9.19
N ALA A 141 -25.00 4.93 8.54
CA ALA A 141 -25.43 6.17 7.90
C ALA A 141 -26.42 5.90 6.77
N GLN A 142 -26.24 4.83 5.99
CA GLN A 142 -27.18 4.42 4.97
C GLN A 142 -28.52 3.99 5.56
N GLU A 143 -28.53 3.31 6.70
CA GLU A 143 -29.75 2.91 7.38
C GLU A 143 -30.52 4.13 7.90
N ILE A 144 -29.83 5.07 8.57
CA ILE A 144 -30.44 6.33 9.02
C ILE A 144 -31.03 7.10 7.83
N MET A 145 -30.27 7.22 6.73
CA MET A 145 -30.80 7.83 5.51
C MET A 145 -32.02 7.08 4.98
N ARG A 146 -32.03 5.74 4.99
CA ARG A 146 -33.21 4.99 4.58
C ARG A 146 -34.41 5.28 5.48
N GLU A 147 -34.25 5.28 6.79
CA GLU A 147 -35.33 5.59 7.73
C GLU A 147 -35.88 7.01 7.55
N GLU A 148 -34.99 8.00 7.37
CA GLU A 148 -35.36 9.40 7.17
C GLU A 148 -36.01 9.66 5.80
N TYR A 149 -35.53 9.01 4.74
CA TYR A 149 -35.96 9.28 3.37
C TYR A 149 -37.04 8.29 2.86
N CYS A 150 -37.18 7.08 3.41
CA CYS A 150 -38.25 6.15 3.01
C CYS A 150 -39.65 6.63 3.42
N ASN A 151 -39.77 7.60 4.33
CA ASN A 151 -41.06 8.19 4.69
C ASN A 151 -41.47 9.39 3.81
N GLY A 152 -40.68 9.79 2.80
CA GLY A 152 -41.04 10.96 1.99
C GLY A 152 -40.16 11.31 0.78
N MET A 153 -39.28 10.43 0.30
CA MET A 153 -38.51 10.74 -0.91
C MET A 153 -39.34 10.56 -2.18
N ASP A 154 -39.75 11.69 -2.75
CA ASP A 154 -40.27 11.80 -4.11
C ASP A 154 -39.25 11.19 -5.10
N VAL A 155 -39.70 10.21 -5.88
CA VAL A 155 -38.94 9.52 -6.93
C VAL A 155 -38.26 10.53 -7.89
N VAL A 156 -38.86 11.70 -8.06
CA VAL A 156 -38.32 12.82 -8.84
C VAL A 156 -37.03 13.41 -8.25
N LEU A 157 -36.89 13.45 -6.92
CA LEU A 157 -35.67 13.94 -6.26
C LEU A 157 -34.50 12.96 -6.43
N LEU A 158 -34.77 11.66 -6.32
CA LEU A 158 -33.79 10.60 -6.59
C LEU A 158 -33.29 10.65 -8.04
N ALA A 159 -34.19 10.82 -9.01
CA ALA A 159 -33.81 10.97 -10.41
C ALA A 159 -32.92 12.20 -10.64
N LYS A 160 -33.22 13.34 -10.02
CA LYS A 160 -32.40 14.56 -10.09
C LYS A 160 -31.01 14.36 -9.50
N VAL A 161 -30.90 13.70 -8.35
CA VAL A 161 -29.60 13.41 -7.71
C VAL A 161 -28.77 12.42 -8.53
N SER A 162 -29.40 11.41 -9.14
CA SER A 162 -28.72 10.49 -10.07
C SER A 162 -28.22 11.19 -11.34
N ILE A 163 -28.99 12.13 -11.89
CA ILE A 163 -28.57 12.94 -13.05
C ILE A 163 -27.40 13.87 -12.66
N LEU A 164 -27.46 14.52 -11.50
CA LEU A 164 -26.40 15.43 -11.02
C LEU A 164 -25.11 14.70 -10.62
N SER A 165 -25.21 13.49 -10.06
CA SER A 165 -24.03 12.69 -9.72
C SER A 165 -23.39 12.08 -10.97
N SER A 166 -24.19 11.61 -11.93
CA SER A 166 -23.73 11.15 -13.24
C SER A 166 -23.01 12.25 -14.02
N SER A 167 -23.56 13.47 -14.04
CA SER A 167 -22.91 14.61 -14.73
C SER A 167 -21.57 14.99 -14.09
N ARG A 168 -21.46 15.00 -12.76
CA ARG A 168 -20.18 15.24 -12.05
C ARG A 168 -19.17 14.12 -12.25
N SER A 169 -19.63 12.87 -12.30
CA SER A 169 -18.78 11.71 -12.59
C SER A 169 -18.23 11.77 -14.02
N ALA A 170 -19.10 12.05 -14.99
CA ALA A 170 -18.73 12.25 -16.39
C ALA A 170 -17.76 13.44 -16.56
N GLU A 171 -17.99 14.54 -15.84
CA GLU A 171 -17.10 15.70 -15.88
C GLU A 171 -15.72 15.38 -15.30
N ARG A 172 -15.65 14.67 -14.17
CA ARG A 172 -14.36 14.20 -13.63
C ARG A 172 -13.67 13.21 -14.56
N ALA A 173 -14.42 12.35 -15.26
CA ALA A 173 -13.86 11.46 -16.27
C ALA A 173 -13.30 12.24 -17.46
N ARG A 174 -13.99 13.30 -17.92
CA ARG A 174 -13.52 14.21 -18.97
C ARG A 174 -12.28 14.98 -18.53
N ILE A 175 -12.26 15.56 -17.32
CA ILE A 175 -11.08 16.25 -16.79
C ILE A 175 -9.88 15.29 -16.72
N ARG A 176 -10.08 14.05 -16.24
CA ARG A 176 -9.03 13.03 -16.25
C ARG A 176 -8.55 12.69 -17.66
N ALA A 177 -9.46 12.59 -18.63
CA ALA A 177 -9.12 12.35 -20.03
C ALA A 177 -8.33 13.52 -20.64
N VAL A 178 -8.73 14.77 -20.37
CA VAL A 178 -8.00 15.97 -20.81
C VAL A 178 -6.60 16.01 -20.20
N TRP A 179 -6.48 15.75 -18.90
CA TRP A 179 -5.18 15.73 -18.23
C TRP A 179 -4.27 14.59 -18.69
N SER A 180 -4.82 13.52 -19.29
CA SER A 180 -4.02 12.45 -19.90
C SER A 180 -3.71 12.66 -21.39
N LEU A 181 -4.29 13.69 -22.01
CA LEU A 181 -4.00 14.12 -23.38
C LEU A 181 -2.98 15.28 -23.44
N ASP A 182 -2.84 16.05 -22.36
CA ASP A 182 -1.96 17.23 -22.30
C ASP A 182 -0.47 16.94 -22.05
N ASP A 183 -0.08 15.68 -21.79
CA ASP A 183 1.34 15.30 -21.64
C ASP A 183 2.12 15.27 -22.99
N GLY A 184 1.49 15.67 -24.10
CA GLY A 184 2.08 15.64 -25.44
C GLY A 184 2.20 16.97 -26.19
N LYS A 185 1.35 17.99 -25.93
CA LYS A 185 1.36 19.23 -26.75
C LYS A 185 0.85 20.45 -25.98
N LEU A 186 1.79 21.24 -25.45
CA LEU A 186 1.58 22.66 -25.24
C LEU A 186 1.50 23.34 -26.60
N ALA A 187 0.28 23.64 -27.05
CA ALA A 187 0.03 24.72 -28.00
C ALA A 187 -1.38 25.27 -27.79
N HIS A 188 -1.45 26.43 -27.14
CA HIS A 188 -2.41 27.50 -27.36
C HIS A 188 -3.87 27.10 -27.69
N ALA A 189 -4.75 27.17 -26.69
CA ALA A 189 -6.08 27.76 -26.89
C ALA A 189 -6.67 28.18 -25.54
N SER A 190 -6.61 29.49 -25.29
CA SER A 190 -7.50 30.18 -24.36
C SER A 190 -8.95 30.04 -24.87
N CYS A 191 -9.61 28.93 -24.55
CA CYS A 191 -11.06 28.81 -24.70
C CYS A 191 -11.70 29.08 -23.35
N ARG A 192 -11.81 30.37 -23.05
CA ARG A 192 -12.66 30.93 -22.00
C ARG A 192 -14.13 30.65 -22.37
N ALA A 193 -14.62 29.45 -22.07
CA ALA A 193 -16.03 29.13 -22.16
C ALA A 193 -16.78 29.90 -21.06
N ARG A 194 -17.21 31.13 -21.38
CA ARG A 194 -18.24 31.85 -20.64
C ARG A 194 -19.54 31.05 -20.78
N PHE A 195 -19.79 30.14 -19.85
CA PHE A 195 -21.16 29.67 -19.66
C PHE A 195 -21.97 30.79 -19.04
N LYS A 196 -22.87 31.35 -19.85
CA LYS A 196 -24.00 32.15 -19.40
C LYS A 196 -24.68 31.39 -18.26
N THR A 197 -24.60 31.95 -17.05
CA THR A 197 -25.50 31.62 -15.96
C THR A 197 -26.92 31.87 -16.47
N CYS A 198 -27.67 30.79 -16.73
CA CYS A 198 -29.11 30.90 -16.88
C CYS A 198 -29.67 31.34 -15.52
N SER A 199 -30.30 32.51 -15.58
CA SER A 199 -31.02 33.23 -14.56
C SER A 199 -31.90 32.32 -13.70
N ASN A 200 -31.85 32.56 -12.39
CA ASN A 200 -32.87 32.14 -11.42
C ASN A 200 -34.28 32.47 -11.93
N PRO A 201 -35.24 31.53 -11.90
CA PRO A 201 -36.64 31.90 -11.78
C PRO A 201 -36.92 32.28 -10.31
N GLU A 202 -37.32 33.53 -10.11
CA GLU A 202 -37.91 34.02 -8.86
C GLU A 202 -39.07 33.13 -8.45
N ILE A 203 -38.95 32.50 -7.28
CA ILE A 203 -40.07 31.85 -6.60
C ILE A 203 -40.79 32.94 -5.81
N LEU A 204 -41.90 33.42 -6.35
CA LEU A 204 -42.85 34.27 -5.63
C LEU A 204 -43.50 33.47 -4.49
N PRO A 205 -43.62 34.04 -3.27
CA PRO A 205 -44.39 33.40 -2.20
C PRO A 205 -45.89 33.51 -2.50
N ALA A 206 -46.57 32.36 -2.53
CA ALA A 206 -48.02 32.28 -2.57
C ALA A 206 -48.60 32.83 -1.26
N ARG A 207 -49.46 33.84 -1.39
CA ARG A 207 -50.25 34.45 -0.34
C ARG A 207 -51.64 33.79 -0.37
N ALA A 208 -52.06 33.20 0.74
CA ALA A 208 -53.46 32.87 1.05
C ALA A 208 -53.55 32.85 2.59
N ALA A 209 -54.19 33.82 3.23
CA ALA A 209 -55.65 34.00 3.40
C ALA A 209 -56.22 32.98 4.37
#